data_AF-A0A537R1Z2-F1
#
_entry.id   AF-A0A537R1Z2-F1
#
_cell.length_a   1.000
_cell.length_b   1.000
_cell.length_c   1.000
_cell.angle_alpha   90.00
_cell.angle_beta   90.00
_cell.angle_gamma   90.00
#
_symmetry.space_group_name_H-M   'P 1'
#
loop_
_entity.id
_entity.type
_entity.pdbx_description
1 polymer ?
#
loop_
_entity_poly.entity_id
_entity_poly.type
_entity_poly.pdbx_seq_one_letter_code
_entity_poly.pdbx_strand_id
1 'polypeptide(L)' 'LFEGQSVIVSCTGWFVAGPASRDRQEIIYGRVDLADARRKRNWNEFNQVLRDRRTDLYDEMLGSKIKRGWY' A
#
# COMPACT_ATOMS: atom_id res chain seq x y z
N LEU A 1 14.50 -14.41 17.72
CA LEU A 1 13.95 -13.28 18.51
C LEU A 1 12.98 -12.54 17.60
N PHE A 2 11.80 -12.14 18.11
CA PHE A 2 10.84 -11.35 17.36
C PHE A 2 10.90 -9.91 17.89
N GLU A 3 11.24 -8.95 17.04
CA GLU A 3 11.63 -7.58 17.43
C GLU A 3 10.44 -6.60 17.52
N GLY A 4 9.19 -7.08 17.46
CA GLY A 4 8.03 -6.20 17.47
C GLY A 4 8.02 -5.23 16.29
N GLN A 5 8.05 -3.92 16.55
CA GLN A 5 8.22 -2.85 15.53
C GLN A 5 7.13 -2.84 14.44
N SER A 6 5.90 -3.22 14.81
CA SER A 6 4.75 -3.11 13.89
C SER A 6 4.56 -1.66 13.44
N VAL A 7 4.19 -1.45 12.17
CA VAL A 7 3.91 -0.13 11.59
C VAL A 7 2.66 -0.19 10.72
N ILE A 8 1.96 0.94 10.61
CA ILE A 8 0.91 1.17 9.62
C ILE A 8 1.43 2.25 8.66
N VAL A 9 1.50 1.95 7.36
CA VAL A 9 2.09 2.83 6.34
C VAL A 9 1.01 3.29 5.37
N SER A 10 1.02 4.58 5.03
CA SER A 10 0.15 5.20 4.04
C SER A 10 0.55 4.79 2.62
N CYS A 11 -0.35 4.97 1.65
CA CYS A 11 -0.02 4.85 0.22
C CYS A 11 1.10 5.79 -0.26
N THR A 12 1.46 6.80 0.54
CA THR A 12 2.58 7.71 0.28
C THR A 12 3.93 7.15 0.73
N GLY A 13 3.95 5.99 1.40
CA GLY A 13 5.15 5.41 2.01
C GLY A 13 5.49 5.96 3.40
N TRP A 14 4.73 6.96 3.91
CA TRP A 14 4.91 7.52 5.24
C TRP A 14 4.11 6.77 6.31
N PHE A 15 4.66 6.71 7.53
CA PHE A 15 3.97 6.10 8.67
C PHE A 15 2.70 6.86 9.05
N VAL A 16 1.63 6.10 9.25
CA VAL A 16 0.38 6.52 9.87
C VAL A 16 0.41 6.20 11.36
N ALA A 17 1.06 5.08 11.74
CA ALA A 17 1.26 4.69 13.14
C ALA A 17 2.49 3.78 13.28
N GLY A 18 3.07 3.77 14.49
CA GLY A 18 4.28 3.02 14.81
C GLY A 18 5.59 3.78 14.51
N PRO A 19 6.75 3.13 14.64
CA PRO A 19 6.92 1.72 15.01
C PRO A 19 6.48 1.42 16.45
N ALA A 20 5.87 0.26 16.66
CA ALA A 20 5.54 -0.24 18.00
C ALA A 20 6.80 -0.62 18.80
N SER A 21 6.63 -0.82 20.11
CA SER A 21 7.70 -1.25 21.01
C SER A 21 8.43 -2.49 20.48
N ARG A 22 9.74 -2.53 20.71
CA ARG A 22 10.61 -3.62 20.28
C ARG A 22 10.47 -4.87 21.14
N ASP A 23 10.12 -4.66 22.40
CA ASP A 23 10.28 -5.59 23.51
C ASP A 23 9.02 -5.74 24.38
N ARG A 24 7.98 -4.94 24.12
CA ARG A 24 6.75 -4.90 24.92
C ARG A 24 5.53 -5.06 24.02
N GLN A 25 4.46 -5.60 24.60
CA GLN A 25 3.16 -5.66 23.95
C GLN A 25 2.56 -4.25 23.89
N GLU A 26 2.12 -3.85 22.69
CA GLU A 26 1.52 -2.55 22.42
C GLU A 26 0.49 -2.70 21.30
N ILE A 27 -0.57 -1.88 21.34
CA ILE A 27 -1.54 -1.76 20.25
C ILE A 27 -1.35 -0.40 19.59
N ILE A 28 -1.02 -0.40 18.30
CA ILE A 28 -0.99 0.82 17.47
C ILE A 28 -2.22 0.88 16.58
N TYR A 29 -2.73 2.08 16.34
CA TYR A 29 -3.87 2.35 15.48
C TYR A 29 -3.59 3.58 14.62
N GLY A 30 -4.16 3.61 13.42
CA GLY A 30 -3.95 4.70 12.46
C GLY A 30 -5.20 4.91 11.61
N ARG A 31 -5.51 6.18 11.31
CA ARG A 31 -6.64 6.52 10.43
C ARG A 31 -6.16 6.57 8.98
N VAL A 32 -6.85 5.84 8.11
CA VAL A 32 -6.54 5.80 6.68
C VAL A 32 -7.76 6.28 5.89
N ASP A 33 -7.55 7.25 5.01
CA ASP A 33 -8.55 7.68 4.03
C ASP A 33 -8.33 6.92 2.72
N LEU A 34 -9.27 6.02 2.40
CA LEU A 34 -9.22 5.20 1.18
C LEU A 34 -9.51 6.03 -0.08
N ALA A 35 -10.33 7.07 0.01
CA ALA A 35 -10.62 7.95 -1.11
C ALA A 35 -9.38 8.79 -1.45
N ASP A 36 -8.69 9.30 -0.42
CA ASP A 36 -7.41 9.99 -0.59
C ASP A 36 -6.35 9.06 -1.18
N ALA A 37 -6.27 7.82 -0.71
CA ALA A 37 -5.36 6.83 -1.28
C ALA A 37 -5.63 6.53 -2.76
N ARG A 38 -6.90 6.52 -3.20
CA ARG A 38 -7.25 6.38 -4.62
C ARG A 38 -6.80 7.60 -5.43
N ARG A 39 -7.05 8.81 -4.92
CA ARG A 39 -6.66 10.07 -5.59
C ARG A 39 -5.14 10.19 -5.74
N LYS A 40 -4.39 9.90 -4.67
CA LYS A 40 -2.92 10.01 -4.63
C LYS A 40 -2.17 9.03 -5.54
N ARG A 41 -2.85 8.03 -6.12
CA ARG A 41 -2.26 7.15 -7.13
C ARG A 41 -2.22 7.78 -8.53
N ASN A 42 -2.94 8.89 -8.75
CA ASN A 42 -2.74 9.76 -9.91
C ASN A 42 -1.66 10.77 -9.53
N TRP A 43 -0.41 10.52 -9.90
CA TRP A 43 0.72 11.40 -9.55
C TRP A 43 0.71 12.70 -10.36
N ASN A 44 0.29 12.62 -11.61
CA ASN A 44 0.03 13.78 -12.46
C ASN A 44 -1.02 13.40 -13.53
N GLU A 45 -1.25 14.27 -14.51
CA GLU A 45 -2.21 14.05 -15.60
C GLU A 45 -1.92 12.79 -16.43
N PHE A 46 -0.65 12.42 -16.58
CA PHE A 46 -0.19 11.32 -17.41
C PHE A 46 0.21 10.07 -16.62
N ASN A 47 0.41 10.20 -15.31
CA ASN A 47 0.97 9.14 -14.49
C ASN A 47 0.00 8.61 -13.44
N GLN A 48 -0.43 7.37 -13.64
CA GLN A 48 -1.15 6.57 -12.68
C GLN A 48 -0.41 5.25 -12.42
N VAL A 49 0.19 5.14 -11.23
CA VAL A 49 1.19 4.11 -10.90
C VAL A 49 0.74 2.65 -11.07
N LEU A 50 -0.56 2.36 -11.02
CA LEU A 50 -1.06 1.00 -11.20
C LEU A 50 -1.56 0.73 -12.62
N ARG A 51 -2.05 1.74 -13.34
CA ARG A 51 -2.54 1.62 -14.71
C ARG A 51 -1.41 1.67 -15.72
N ASP A 52 -0.35 2.41 -15.43
CA ASP A 52 0.81 2.57 -16.32
C ASP A 52 1.82 1.42 -16.19
N ARG A 53 1.49 0.38 -15.40
CA ARG A 53 2.30 -0.83 -15.34
C ARG A 53 2.35 -1.48 -16.72
N ARG A 54 3.53 -1.95 -17.11
CA ARG A 54 3.78 -2.70 -18.36
C ARG A 54 3.16 -4.09 -18.34
N THR A 55 1.83 -4.16 -18.50
CA THR A 55 1.08 -5.43 -18.53
C THR A 55 1.45 -6.29 -19.74
N ASP A 56 1.98 -5.68 -20.80
CA ASP A 56 2.58 -6.36 -21.96
C ASP A 56 3.76 -7.25 -21.57
N LEU A 57 4.58 -6.81 -20.61
CA LEU A 57 5.75 -7.56 -20.15
C LEU A 57 5.46 -8.45 -18.96
N TYR A 58 4.67 -7.95 -18.01
CA TYR A 58 4.54 -8.58 -16.69
C TYR A 58 3.23 -9.34 -16.48
N ASP A 59 2.41 -9.47 -17.53
CA ASP A 59 1.03 -9.94 -17.45
C ASP A 59 0.17 -9.03 -16.55
N GLU A 60 -1.13 -8.97 -16.84
CA GLU A 60 -2.05 -8.05 -16.17
C GLU A 60 -2.07 -8.29 -14.66
N MET A 61 -2.04 -9.56 -14.27
CA MET A 61 -2.17 -10.03 -12.89
C MET A 61 -0.90 -10.72 -12.39
N LEU A 62 0.27 -10.34 -12.94
CA LEU A 62 1.59 -10.83 -12.52
C LEU A 62 1.72 -12.37 -12.57
N GLY A 63 1.06 -13.02 -13.54
CA GLY A 63 1.05 -14.48 -13.66
C GLY A 63 0.12 -15.20 -12.68
N SER A 64 -0.65 -14.47 -11.86
CA SER A 64 -1.68 -15.08 -11.02
C SER A 64 -2.93 -15.44 -11.85
N LYS A 65 -3.65 -16.48 -11.42
CA LYS A 65 -4.89 -16.94 -12.09
C LYS A 65 -6.12 -16.06 -11.77
N ILE A 66 -5.94 -14.99 -11.01
CA ILE A 66 -7.02 -14.09 -10.61
C ILE A 66 -7.35 -13.22 -11.82
N LYS A 67 -8.62 -13.10 -12.18
CA LYS A 67 -9.06 -12.14 -13.20
C LYS A 67 -9.08 -10.75 -12.60
N ARG A 68 -8.69 -9.74 -13.37
CA ARG A 68 -8.80 -8.34 -12.93
C ARG A 68 -10.25 -8.01 -12.59
N GLY A 69 -10.48 -7.65 -11.33
CA GLY A 69 -11.76 -7.15 -10.84
C GLY A 69 -11.87 -5.62 -10.94
N TRP A 70 -13.08 -5.12 -10.79
CA TRP A 70 -13.35 -3.68 -10.67
C TRP A 70 -13.09 -3.19 -9.22
N TYR A 71 -12.53 -1.99 -9.10
CA TYR A 71 -12.39 -1.22 -7.85
C TYR A 71 -13.02 0.16 -8.01
#